data_AF-A0A834HXB7-F1
#
_entry.id   AF-A0A834HXB7-F1
#
_cell.length_a   1.000
_cell.length_b   1.000
_cell.length_c   1.000
_cell.angle_alpha   90.00
_cell.angle_beta   90.00
_cell.angle_gamma   90.00
#
_symmetry.space_group_name_H-M   'P 1'
#
loop_
_entity.id
_entity.type
_entity.pdbx_description
1 polymer ?
#
loop_
_entity_poly.entity_id
_entity_poly.type
_entity_poly.pdbx_seq_one_letter_code
_entity_poly.pdbx_strand_id
1 'polypeptide(L)'
;MPEGSGLIAWYQIFEYAVGHWMQKATEHVIGCVLCSPGCFSLFRASALMDHNVMARYTTRSEEARHYVQYDQGEDRWLCTLLLQRGYRVEYAAASDAYTHCPEGFNEFYNQRRRWMPSTMANILDLLQDAKHIIKENDDISRLYIFYQIVLMVGTIIGPGTIFLMLVGASVAVFEYAQWTAFLYNLVPIVLFVAVCMFCKSDFQLLVAAIISACYGLLMMAVVIGVVMQIMEDGFMAPSPLFFFLMA
;
A
#
# COMPACT_ATOMS: atom_id res chain seq x y z
N MET A 1 19.17 -1.01 -3.41
CA MET A 1 18.19 -1.79 -2.64
C MET A 1 18.10 -1.26 -1.21
N PRO A 2 17.02 -1.54 -0.47
CA PRO A 2 16.99 -1.29 0.96
C PRO A 2 18.09 -2.12 1.67
N GLU A 3 18.83 -1.47 2.56
CA GLU A 3 19.85 -2.08 3.42
C GLU A 3 19.36 -2.05 4.87
N GLY A 4 19.64 -3.12 5.60
CA GLY A 4 19.30 -3.22 7.01
C GLY A 4 19.41 -4.66 7.51
N SER A 5 19.26 -4.82 8.82
CA SER A 5 19.32 -6.12 9.49
C SER A 5 17.97 -6.54 10.08
N GLY A 6 17.79 -7.85 10.30
CA GLY A 6 16.60 -8.41 10.94
C GLY A 6 15.41 -8.68 10.00
N LEU A 7 14.36 -9.28 10.57
CA LEU A 7 13.21 -9.81 9.80
C LEU A 7 12.42 -8.72 9.04
N ILE A 8 12.29 -7.53 9.64
CA ILE A 8 11.57 -6.41 9.01
C ILE A 8 12.36 -5.89 7.79
N ALA A 9 13.69 -5.86 7.86
CA ALA A 9 14.52 -5.50 6.71
C ALA A 9 14.38 -6.52 5.57
N TRP A 10 14.43 -7.82 5.87
CA TRP A 10 14.20 -8.88 4.87
C TRP A 10 12.83 -8.77 4.20
N TYR A 11 11.78 -8.51 4.98
CA TYR A 11 10.44 -8.29 4.44
C TYR A 11 10.39 -7.09 3.49
N GLN A 12 11.01 -5.97 3.87
CA GLN A 12 11.07 -4.80 3.00
C GLN A 12 11.92 -5.01 1.76
N ILE A 13 13.02 -5.78 1.81
CA ILE A 13 13.79 -6.14 0.63
C ILE A 13 12.89 -6.86 -0.38
N PHE A 14 12.11 -7.83 0.09
CA PHE A 14 11.14 -8.54 -0.75
C PHE A 14 10.09 -7.59 -1.35
N GLU A 15 9.46 -6.74 -0.54
CA GLU A 15 8.44 -5.80 -1.04
C GLU A 15 9.00 -4.76 -2.01
N TYR A 16 10.21 -4.24 -1.76
CA TYR A 16 10.87 -3.32 -2.68
C TYR A 16 11.18 -4.02 -3.99
N ALA A 17 11.58 -5.30 -3.98
CA ALA A 17 11.80 -6.08 -5.18
C ALA A 17 10.49 -6.23 -5.98
N VAL A 18 9.38 -6.63 -5.34
CA VAL A 18 8.07 -6.71 -5.99
C VAL A 18 7.65 -5.34 -6.55
N GLY A 19 7.77 -4.28 -5.74
CA GLY A 19 7.38 -2.92 -6.13
C GLY A 19 8.20 -2.36 -7.29
N HIS A 20 9.53 -2.52 -7.28
CA HIS A 20 10.39 -1.94 -8.32
C HIS A 20 10.49 -2.83 -9.56
N TRP A 21 10.70 -4.14 -9.37
CA TRP A 21 10.96 -5.05 -10.47
C TRP A 21 9.69 -5.54 -11.17
N MET A 22 8.55 -5.60 -10.48
CA MET A 22 7.28 -5.98 -11.11
C MET A 22 6.41 -4.76 -11.36
N GLN A 23 6.03 -4.02 -10.29
CA GLN A 23 5.03 -2.97 -10.44
C GLN A 23 5.57 -1.76 -11.24
N LYS A 24 6.68 -1.14 -10.83
CA LYS A 24 7.24 0.02 -11.55
C LYS A 24 7.72 -0.34 -12.95
N ALA A 25 8.29 -1.54 -13.13
CA ALA A 25 8.64 -2.03 -14.46
C ALA A 25 7.41 -2.17 -15.37
N THR A 26 6.31 -2.71 -14.84
CA THR A 26 5.03 -2.79 -15.57
C THR A 26 4.54 -1.39 -15.90
N GLU A 27 4.40 -0.52 -14.90
CA GLU A 27 3.95 0.88 -15.04
C GLU A 27 4.76 1.63 -16.11
N HIS A 28 6.07 1.46 -16.14
CA HIS A 28 6.96 2.05 -17.16
C HIS A 28 6.67 1.54 -18.58
N VAL A 29 6.38 0.24 -18.73
CA VAL A 29 6.07 -0.36 -20.03
C VAL A 29 4.69 0.05 -20.55
N ILE A 30 3.68 0.09 -19.66
CA ILE A 30 2.29 0.39 -20.06
C ILE A 30 1.96 1.89 -20.06
N GLY A 31 2.84 2.73 -19.51
CA GLY A 31 2.72 4.18 -19.52
C GLY A 31 3.82 4.87 -18.71
N CYS A 32 3.45 5.33 -17.51
CA CYS A 32 4.34 6.07 -16.61
C CYS A 32 4.41 5.45 -15.22
N VAL A 33 5.54 5.65 -14.54
CA VAL A 33 5.69 5.36 -13.11
C VAL A 33 4.97 6.44 -12.29
N LEU A 34 4.25 6.05 -11.24
CA LEU A 34 3.47 6.99 -10.42
C LEU A 34 4.23 7.60 -9.24
N CYS A 35 5.45 7.14 -8.98
CA CYS A 35 6.25 7.58 -7.85
C CYS A 35 7.75 7.41 -8.11
N SER A 36 8.44 8.54 -8.09
CA SER A 36 9.89 8.66 -8.15
C SER A 36 10.40 8.97 -6.74
N PRO A 37 11.00 8.00 -6.01
CA PRO A 37 11.42 8.20 -4.63
C PRO A 37 12.57 9.20 -4.56
N GLY A 38 12.54 10.14 -3.61
CA GLY A 38 13.47 11.27 -3.56
C GLY A 38 14.96 10.90 -3.55
N CYS A 39 15.35 9.79 -2.91
CA CYS A 39 16.75 9.35 -2.85
C CYS A 39 17.32 8.79 -4.17
N PHE A 40 16.47 8.61 -5.19
CA PHE A 40 16.82 7.90 -6.42
C PHE A 40 16.01 8.40 -7.62
N SER A 41 15.97 9.72 -7.79
CA SER A 41 15.21 10.36 -8.86
C SER A 41 15.97 11.53 -9.45
N LEU A 42 15.94 11.66 -10.77
CA LEU A 42 16.50 12.79 -11.50
C LEU A 42 15.37 13.46 -12.29
N PHE A 43 15.16 14.75 -12.03
CA PHE A 43 14.16 15.54 -12.73
C PHE A 43 14.82 16.60 -13.59
N ARG A 44 14.25 16.83 -14.77
CA ARG A 44 14.68 17.95 -15.63
C ARG A 44 14.18 19.25 -15.02
N ALA A 45 15.09 20.19 -14.76
CA ALA A 45 14.73 21.49 -14.19
C ALA A 45 13.65 22.23 -15.00
N SER A 46 13.68 22.15 -16.34
CA SER A 46 12.65 22.77 -17.17
C SER A 46 11.25 22.18 -16.96
N ALA A 47 11.14 20.88 -16.64
CA ALA A 47 9.84 20.25 -16.36
C ALA A 47 9.29 20.67 -14.99
N LEU A 48 10.18 20.85 -14.00
CA LEU A 48 9.80 21.41 -12.70
C LEU A 48 9.34 22.86 -12.85
N MET A 49 10.02 23.64 -13.68
CA MET A 49 9.69 25.06 -13.94
C MET A 49 8.51 25.26 -14.90
N ASP A 50 7.85 24.18 -15.34
CA ASP A 50 6.64 24.28 -16.15
C ASP A 50 5.49 24.91 -15.34
N HIS A 51 4.53 25.47 -16.06
CA HIS A 51 3.42 26.22 -15.55
C HIS A 51 2.68 25.45 -14.46
N ASN A 52 2.61 26.07 -13.27
CA ASN A 52 1.95 25.58 -12.07
C ASN A 52 2.46 24.26 -11.48
N VAL A 53 3.60 23.71 -11.93
CA VAL A 53 4.19 22.53 -11.27
C VAL A 53 4.74 22.93 -9.90
N MET A 54 5.78 23.75 -9.84
CA MET A 54 6.33 24.19 -8.55
C MET A 54 5.32 24.98 -7.71
N ALA A 55 4.49 25.83 -8.33
CA ALA A 55 3.51 26.61 -7.60
C ALA A 55 2.53 25.72 -6.81
N ARG A 56 2.07 24.60 -7.39
CA ARG A 56 1.21 23.63 -6.71
C ARG A 56 1.98 22.71 -5.76
N TYR A 57 3.21 22.33 -6.12
CA TYR A 57 4.05 21.50 -5.28
C TYR A 57 4.38 22.19 -3.94
N THR A 58 4.63 23.50 -3.97
CA THR A 58 4.93 24.30 -2.78
C THR A 58 3.70 24.83 -2.04
N THR A 59 2.49 24.45 -2.46
CA THR A 59 1.26 24.86 -1.78
C THR A 59 1.28 24.33 -0.35
N ARG A 60 1.06 25.22 0.62
CA ARG A 60 0.99 24.83 2.02
C ARG A 60 -0.26 23.99 2.28
N SER A 61 -0.09 22.90 3.02
CA SER A 61 -1.19 22.06 3.46
C SER A 61 -2.08 22.79 4.49
N GLU A 62 -3.35 22.98 4.14
CA GLU A 62 -4.37 23.62 4.99
C GLU A 62 -5.54 22.69 5.32
N GLU A 63 -5.87 21.77 4.41
CA GLU A 63 -6.96 20.80 4.56
C GLU A 63 -6.43 19.40 4.84
N ALA A 64 -7.23 18.54 5.48
CA ALA A 64 -6.86 17.15 5.81
C ALA A 64 -6.33 16.36 4.60
N ARG A 65 -6.94 16.53 3.42
CA ARG A 65 -6.50 15.90 2.18
C ARG A 65 -5.11 16.39 1.76
N HIS A 66 -4.81 17.68 1.94
CA HIS A 66 -3.51 18.25 1.58
C HIS A 66 -2.39 17.64 2.43
N TYR A 67 -2.59 17.48 3.74
CA TYR A 67 -1.60 16.82 4.60
C TYR A 67 -1.28 15.38 4.15
N VAL A 68 -2.29 14.63 3.69
CA VAL A 68 -2.10 13.27 3.19
C VAL A 68 -1.41 13.26 1.81
N GLN A 69 -1.80 14.17 0.93
CA GLN A 69 -1.34 14.18 -0.46
C GLN A 69 0.02 14.88 -0.62
N TYR A 70 0.17 16.09 -0.08
CA TYR A 70 1.31 16.98 -0.28
C TYR A 70 2.43 16.69 0.73
N ASP A 71 2.10 16.57 2.02
CA ASP A 71 3.13 16.43 3.06
C ASP A 71 3.58 14.97 3.22
N GLN A 72 2.64 14.02 3.27
CA GLN A 72 2.97 12.59 3.43
C GLN A 72 3.37 11.89 2.12
N GLY A 73 3.10 12.53 0.98
CA GLY A 73 3.21 11.95 -0.35
C GLY A 73 3.96 12.82 -1.35
N GLU A 74 4.88 13.67 -0.89
CA GLU A 74 5.56 14.68 -1.71
C GLU A 74 6.10 14.13 -3.05
N ASP A 75 6.79 12.99 -3.02
CA ASP A 75 7.34 12.32 -4.19
C ASP A 75 6.25 11.94 -5.21
N ARG A 76 5.14 11.37 -4.72
CA ARG A 76 3.98 10.99 -5.54
C ARG A 76 3.28 12.22 -6.07
N TRP A 77 3.14 13.24 -5.24
CA TRP A 77 2.49 14.48 -5.59
C TRP A 77 3.22 15.17 -6.74
N LEU A 78 4.55 15.26 -6.66
CA LEU A 78 5.36 15.81 -7.74
C LEU A 78 5.20 15.00 -9.03
N CYS A 79 5.25 13.68 -8.95
CA CYS A 79 4.99 12.82 -10.11
C CYS A 79 3.60 13.09 -10.71
N THR A 80 2.54 13.12 -9.90
CA THR A 80 1.18 13.40 -10.35
C THR A 80 1.10 14.75 -11.09
N LEU A 81 1.75 15.79 -10.57
CA LEU A 81 1.81 17.11 -11.23
C LEU A 81 2.51 17.06 -12.59
N LEU A 82 3.62 16.31 -12.69
CA LEU A 82 4.35 16.14 -13.94
C LEU A 82 3.53 15.37 -14.97
N LEU A 83 2.83 14.30 -14.55
CA LEU A 83 1.94 13.54 -15.42
C LEU A 83 0.78 14.40 -15.93
N GLN A 84 0.21 15.25 -15.07
CA GLN A 84 -0.83 16.26 -15.42
C GLN A 84 -0.32 17.38 -16.34
N ARG A 85 1.00 17.50 -16.55
CA ARG A 85 1.61 18.42 -17.52
C ARG A 85 2.12 17.73 -18.78
N GLY A 86 1.81 16.45 -18.97
CA GLY A 86 2.23 15.71 -20.17
C GLY A 86 3.65 15.17 -20.11
N TYR A 87 4.33 15.24 -18.96
CA TYR A 87 5.66 14.64 -18.82
C TYR A 87 5.56 13.15 -18.53
N ARG A 88 6.54 12.41 -19.05
CA ARG A 88 6.75 11.00 -18.74
C ARG A 88 7.64 10.84 -17.52
N VAL A 89 7.28 9.93 -16.64
CA VAL A 89 8.13 9.47 -15.53
C VAL A 89 8.52 8.02 -15.79
N GLU A 90 9.83 7.77 -15.87
CA GLU A 90 10.38 6.48 -16.34
C GLU A 90 11.11 5.72 -15.23
N TYR A 91 11.08 4.39 -15.33
CA TYR A 91 11.90 3.50 -14.50
C TYR A 91 13.19 3.15 -15.23
N ALA A 92 14.35 3.47 -14.65
CA ALA A 92 15.65 3.13 -15.21
C ALA A 92 16.22 1.87 -14.54
N ALA A 93 16.09 0.70 -15.20
CA ALA A 93 16.55 -0.58 -14.66
C ALA A 93 18.07 -0.66 -14.42
N ALA A 94 18.87 0.17 -15.11
CA ALA A 94 20.33 0.21 -14.99
C ALA A 94 20.83 1.14 -13.87
N SER A 95 19.92 1.78 -13.13
CA SER A 95 20.28 2.67 -12.03
C SER A 95 20.24 1.91 -10.70
N ASP A 96 21.16 2.25 -9.80
CA ASP A 96 21.27 1.65 -8.48
C ASP A 96 21.30 2.74 -7.39
N ALA A 97 20.58 2.50 -6.30
CA ALA A 97 20.68 3.29 -5.08
C ALA A 97 20.50 2.40 -3.85
N TYR A 98 21.26 2.68 -2.81
CA TYR A 98 21.20 1.99 -1.52
C TYR A 98 20.66 2.94 -0.47
N THR A 99 19.72 2.47 0.35
CA THR A 99 19.10 3.27 1.41
C THR A 99 18.82 2.41 2.61
N HIS A 100 19.00 2.95 3.81
CA HIS A 100 18.59 2.26 5.02
C HIS A 100 17.07 2.13 5.07
N CYS A 101 16.59 0.94 5.39
CA CYS A 101 15.19 0.67 5.62
C CYS A 101 14.90 0.56 7.13
N PRO A 102 13.64 0.80 7.55
CA PRO A 102 13.20 0.54 8.92
C PRO A 102 13.60 -0.84 9.43
N GLU A 103 14.26 -0.91 10.58
CA GLU A 103 14.59 -2.21 11.21
C GLU A 103 13.62 -2.55 12.35
N GLY A 104 13.01 -1.52 12.95
CA GLY A 104 12.07 -1.65 14.06
C GLY A 104 10.60 -1.50 13.64
N PHE A 105 9.70 -2.07 14.46
CA PHE A 105 8.25 -2.01 14.22
C PHE A 105 7.72 -0.57 14.11
N ASN A 106 8.15 0.33 15.00
CA ASN A 106 7.62 1.71 15.04
C ASN A 106 7.94 2.49 13.77
N GLU A 107 9.18 2.41 13.30
CA GLU A 107 9.62 3.06 12.05
C GLU A 107 8.88 2.49 10.86
N PHE A 108 8.79 1.16 10.78
CA PHE A 108 8.08 0.44 9.73
C PHE A 108 6.60 0.82 9.69
N TYR A 109 5.94 0.83 10.86
CA TYR A 109 4.53 1.19 10.95
C TYR A 109 4.28 2.65 10.57
N ASN A 110 5.12 3.58 11.02
CA ASN A 110 5.04 4.98 10.63
C ASN A 110 5.28 5.20 9.13
N GLN A 111 6.16 4.42 8.51
CA GLN A 111 6.33 4.41 7.06
C GLN A 111 5.00 4.05 6.36
N ARG A 112 4.34 2.98 6.80
CA ARG A 112 3.03 2.54 6.23
C ARG A 112 1.93 3.55 6.41
N ARG A 113 1.87 4.20 7.57
CA ARG A 113 0.90 5.27 7.87
C ARG A 113 0.99 6.44 6.91
N ARG A 114 2.19 6.74 6.38
CA ARG A 114 2.38 7.81 5.38
C ARG A 114 2.12 7.31 3.97
N TRP A 115 2.67 6.13 3.63
CA TRP A 115 2.70 5.66 2.25
C TRP A 115 1.36 5.19 1.73
N MET A 116 0.59 4.43 2.51
CA MET A 116 -0.67 3.86 2.01
C MET A 116 -1.71 4.96 1.73
N PRO A 117 -1.98 5.89 2.67
CA PRO A 117 -2.95 6.95 2.42
C PRO A 117 -2.53 7.90 1.29
N SER A 118 -1.24 8.27 1.21
CA SER A 118 -0.76 9.18 0.17
C SER A 118 -0.77 8.53 -1.22
N THR A 119 -0.53 7.21 -1.30
CA THR A 119 -0.69 6.44 -2.55
C THR A 119 -2.14 6.48 -3.01
N MET A 120 -3.09 6.20 -2.11
CA MET A 120 -4.50 6.24 -2.45
C MET A 120 -4.95 7.64 -2.89
N ALA A 121 -4.55 8.68 -2.15
CA ALA A 121 -4.92 10.07 -2.46
C ALA A 121 -4.42 10.50 -3.85
N ASN A 122 -3.16 10.20 -4.19
CA ASN A 122 -2.57 10.59 -5.48
C ASN A 122 -3.11 9.79 -6.66
N ILE A 123 -3.36 8.47 -6.49
CA ILE A 123 -4.00 7.68 -7.55
C ILE A 123 -5.44 8.14 -7.76
N LEU A 124 -6.19 8.45 -6.69
CA LEU A 124 -7.55 9.00 -6.82
C LEU A 124 -7.56 10.34 -7.56
N ASP A 125 -6.61 11.24 -7.28
CA ASP A 125 -6.46 12.51 -8.01
C ASP A 125 -6.20 12.28 -9.50
N LEU A 126 -5.28 11.37 -9.82
CA LEU A 126 -4.98 10.98 -11.20
C LEU A 126 -6.19 10.37 -11.92
N LEU A 127 -6.97 9.53 -11.23
CA LEU A 127 -8.17 8.91 -11.80
C LEU A 127 -9.31 9.93 -12.00
N GLN A 128 -9.46 10.89 -11.09
CA GLN A 128 -10.43 11.98 -11.22
C GLN A 128 -10.12 12.87 -12.42
N ASP A 129 -8.83 13.11 -12.69
CA ASP A 129 -8.34 13.95 -13.78
C ASP A 129 -8.00 13.16 -15.05
N ALA A 130 -8.35 11.86 -15.12
CA ALA A 130 -7.92 10.95 -16.17
C ALA A 130 -8.25 11.45 -17.60
N LYS A 131 -9.39 12.11 -17.80
CA LYS A 131 -9.78 12.64 -19.12
C LYS A 131 -8.83 13.75 -19.61
N HIS A 132 -8.38 14.62 -18.70
CA HIS A 132 -7.43 15.66 -19.02
C HIS A 132 -6.05 15.06 -19.25
N ILE A 133 -5.61 14.17 -18.35
CA ILE A 133 -4.30 13.53 -18.44
C ILE A 133 -4.14 12.74 -19.74
N ILE A 134 -5.14 11.93 -20.15
CA ILE A 134 -5.10 11.20 -21.42
C ILE A 134 -4.98 12.15 -22.63
N LYS A 135 -5.53 13.37 -22.51
CA LYS A 135 -5.49 14.35 -23.60
C LYS A 135 -4.15 15.06 -23.69
N GLU A 136 -3.54 15.38 -22.55
CA GLU A 136 -2.28 16.15 -22.50
C GLU A 136 -1.02 15.27 -22.46
N ASN A 137 -1.14 13.99 -22.06
CA ASN A 137 -0.03 13.07 -21.88
C ASN A 137 -0.16 11.85 -22.81
N ASP A 138 0.61 11.84 -23.88
CA ASP A 138 0.59 10.76 -24.89
C ASP A 138 1.04 9.40 -24.34
N ASP A 139 1.78 9.37 -23.22
CA ASP A 139 2.24 8.15 -22.56
C ASP A 139 1.17 7.53 -21.63
N ILE A 140 0.05 8.23 -21.37
CA ILE A 140 -1.03 7.73 -20.52
C ILE A 140 -2.23 7.34 -21.37
N SER A 141 -2.37 6.03 -21.58
CA SER A 141 -3.48 5.45 -22.33
C SER A 141 -4.73 5.19 -21.47
N ARG A 142 -5.87 4.95 -22.13
CA ARG A 142 -7.08 4.45 -21.44
C ARG A 142 -6.86 3.11 -20.74
N LEU A 143 -5.99 2.25 -21.30
CA LEU A 143 -5.63 0.97 -20.69
C LEU A 143 -4.83 1.18 -19.40
N TYR A 144 -3.91 2.15 -19.40
CA TYR A 144 -3.17 2.54 -18.21
C TYR A 144 -4.11 3.02 -17.09
N ILE A 145 -5.07 3.89 -17.42
CA ILE A 145 -6.07 4.34 -16.44
C ILE A 145 -6.91 3.16 -15.93
N PHE A 146 -7.31 2.24 -16.80
CA PHE A 146 -8.02 1.02 -16.37
C PHE A 146 -7.19 0.17 -15.41
N TYR A 147 -5.89 -0.03 -15.70
CA TYR A 147 -4.96 -0.72 -14.80
C TYR A 147 -4.91 -0.05 -13.43
N GLN A 148 -4.81 1.28 -13.36
CA GLN A 148 -4.79 2.03 -12.10
C GLN A 148 -6.13 1.92 -11.33
N ILE A 149 -7.27 1.84 -12.04
CA ILE A 149 -8.57 1.57 -11.41
C ILE A 149 -8.58 0.18 -10.77
N VAL A 150 -8.10 -0.85 -11.48
CA VAL A 150 -8.05 -2.22 -10.94
C VAL A 150 -7.16 -2.29 -9.69
N LEU A 151 -6.00 -1.64 -9.71
CA LEU A 151 -5.11 -1.55 -8.54
C LEU A 151 -5.78 -0.83 -7.35
N MET A 152 -6.46 0.29 -7.61
CA MET A 152 -7.18 1.04 -6.58
C MET A 152 -8.30 0.21 -5.96
N VAL A 153 -9.10 -0.47 -6.78
CA VAL A 153 -10.18 -1.37 -6.32
C VAL A 153 -9.60 -2.50 -5.48
N GLY A 154 -8.52 -3.14 -5.93
CA GLY A 154 -7.81 -4.17 -5.16
C GLY A 154 -7.32 -3.65 -3.81
N THR A 155 -6.76 -2.44 -3.77
CA THR A 155 -6.28 -1.80 -2.53
C THR A 155 -7.41 -1.54 -1.54
N ILE A 156 -8.60 -1.14 -2.02
CA ILE A 156 -9.78 -0.89 -1.18
C ILE A 156 -10.39 -2.20 -0.65
N ILE A 157 -10.44 -3.25 -1.47
CA ILE A 157 -11.04 -4.53 -1.12
C ILE A 157 -10.13 -5.35 -0.19
N GLY A 158 -8.80 -5.26 -0.38
CA GLY A 158 -7.80 -6.07 0.31
C GLY A 158 -7.98 -6.18 1.84
N PRO A 159 -8.12 -5.07 2.58
CA PRO A 159 -8.36 -5.13 4.03
C PRO A 159 -9.63 -5.90 4.41
N GLY A 160 -10.71 -5.74 3.64
CA GLY A 160 -11.97 -6.47 3.86
C GLY A 160 -11.82 -7.97 3.60
N THR A 161 -11.06 -8.34 2.58
CA THR A 161 -10.70 -9.74 2.32
C THR A 161 -9.93 -10.35 3.48
N ILE A 162 -8.86 -9.70 3.94
CA ILE A 162 -8.05 -10.20 5.06
C ILE A 162 -8.91 -10.35 6.32
N PHE A 163 -9.80 -9.40 6.56
CA PHE A 163 -10.76 -9.47 7.66
C PHE A 163 -11.64 -10.72 7.57
N LEU A 164 -12.26 -10.98 6.41
CA LEU A 164 -13.10 -12.16 6.22
C LEU A 164 -12.32 -13.48 6.27
N MET A 165 -11.09 -13.48 5.77
CA MET A 165 -10.18 -14.63 5.87
C MET A 165 -9.90 -14.99 7.33
N LEU A 166 -9.61 -13.99 8.17
CA LEU A 166 -9.41 -14.19 9.61
C LEU A 166 -10.67 -14.72 10.30
N VAL A 167 -11.86 -14.25 9.91
CA VAL A 167 -13.13 -14.78 10.43
C VAL A 167 -13.32 -16.24 10.04
N GLY A 168 -13.20 -16.56 8.75
CA GLY A 168 -13.37 -17.93 8.25
C GLY A 168 -12.37 -18.91 8.88
N ALA A 169 -11.12 -18.48 9.05
CA ALA A 169 -10.12 -19.29 9.68
C ALA A 169 -10.35 -19.48 11.19
N SER A 170 -10.88 -18.46 11.88
CA SER A 170 -11.25 -18.58 13.29
C SER A 170 -12.40 -19.58 13.49
N VAL A 171 -13.37 -19.60 12.56
CA VAL A 171 -14.44 -20.59 12.54
C VAL A 171 -13.87 -22.00 12.33
N ALA A 172 -12.92 -22.15 11.42
CA ALA A 172 -12.32 -23.45 11.11
C ALA A 172 -11.45 -24.02 12.25
N VAL A 173 -10.65 -23.17 12.92
CA VAL A 173 -9.68 -23.62 13.94
C VAL A 173 -10.29 -23.72 15.33
N PHE A 174 -11.09 -22.73 15.72
CA PHE A 174 -11.62 -22.64 17.08
C PHE A 174 -13.08 -23.07 17.17
N GLU A 175 -13.68 -23.53 16.07
CA GLU A 175 -15.08 -23.97 15.98
C GLU A 175 -16.08 -22.90 16.45
N TYR A 176 -15.70 -21.63 16.35
CA TYR A 176 -16.60 -20.53 16.72
C TYR A 176 -17.73 -20.36 15.71
N ALA A 177 -18.90 -19.95 16.19
CA ALA A 177 -19.97 -19.50 15.31
C ALA A 177 -19.49 -18.28 14.49
N GLN A 178 -19.87 -18.22 13.21
CA GLN A 178 -19.43 -17.18 12.27
C GLN A 178 -19.64 -15.75 12.80
N TRP A 179 -20.81 -15.46 13.37
CA TRP A 179 -21.11 -14.14 13.94
C TRP A 179 -20.25 -13.80 15.15
N THR A 180 -19.92 -14.80 15.98
CA THR A 180 -19.03 -14.61 17.14
C THR A 180 -17.61 -14.32 16.68
N ALA A 181 -17.09 -15.09 15.72
CA ALA A 181 -15.77 -14.86 15.14
C ALA A 181 -15.67 -13.48 14.46
N PHE A 182 -16.73 -13.07 13.75
CA PHE A 182 -16.84 -11.73 13.16
C PHE A 182 -16.74 -10.63 14.23
N LEU A 183 -17.52 -10.73 15.32
CA LEU A 183 -17.50 -9.75 16.40
C LEU A 183 -16.14 -9.71 17.11
N TYR A 184 -15.53 -10.86 17.39
CA TYR A 184 -14.20 -10.93 18.00
C TYR A 184 -13.13 -10.28 17.12
N ASN A 185 -13.22 -10.41 15.79
CA ASN A 185 -12.31 -9.74 14.88
C ASN A 185 -12.59 -8.24 14.76
N LEU A 186 -13.85 -7.81 14.86
CA LEU A 186 -14.24 -6.41 14.73
C LEU A 186 -13.83 -5.57 15.95
N VAL A 187 -13.90 -6.13 17.16
CA VAL A 187 -13.63 -5.39 18.41
C VAL A 187 -12.23 -4.76 18.45
N PRO A 188 -11.13 -5.49 18.20
CA PRO A 188 -9.79 -4.89 18.18
C PRO A 188 -9.64 -3.75 17.16
N ILE A 189 -10.30 -3.86 15.99
CA ILE A 189 -10.25 -2.85 14.94
C ILE A 189 -10.96 -1.57 15.39
N VAL A 190 -12.19 -1.69 15.92
CA VAL A 190 -12.95 -0.52 16.41
C VAL A 190 -12.21 0.16 17.57
N LEU A 191 -11.64 -0.62 18.48
CA LEU A 191 -10.81 -0.10 19.56
C LEU A 191 -9.58 0.63 19.02
N PHE A 192 -8.91 0.07 18.00
CA PHE A 192 -7.75 0.72 17.39
C PHE A 192 -8.11 2.02 16.66
N VAL A 193 -9.27 2.07 15.98
CA VAL A 193 -9.80 3.31 15.39
C VAL A 193 -10.00 4.38 16.46
N ALA A 194 -10.62 4.02 17.59
CA ALA A 194 -10.79 4.96 18.71
C ALA A 194 -9.43 5.45 19.26
N VAL A 195 -8.45 4.55 19.41
CA VAL A 195 -7.09 4.91 19.83
C VAL A 195 -6.43 5.89 18.86
N CYS A 196 -6.58 5.68 17.54
CA CYS A 196 -6.06 6.58 16.52
C CYS A 196 -6.67 7.98 16.57
N MET A 197 -7.92 8.10 17.01
CA MET A 197 -8.61 9.40 17.11
C MET A 197 -8.27 10.18 18.38
N PHE A 198 -8.08 9.50 19.52
CA PHE A 198 -8.01 10.15 20.83
C PHE A 198 -6.63 10.09 21.51
N CYS A 199 -5.74 9.19 21.10
CA CYS A 199 -4.46 8.98 21.78
C CYS A 199 -3.28 9.58 21.01
N LYS A 200 -2.14 9.78 21.71
CA LYS A 200 -0.88 10.24 21.12
C LYS A 200 -0.21 9.14 20.28
N SER A 201 0.63 9.54 19.33
CA SER A 201 1.28 8.63 18.37
C SER A 201 2.02 7.46 19.03
N ASP A 202 2.77 7.68 20.12
CA ASP A 202 3.52 6.61 20.79
C ASP A 202 2.59 5.52 21.36
N PHE A 203 1.43 5.93 21.89
CA PHE A 203 0.44 4.98 22.39
C PHE A 203 -0.26 4.25 21.24
N GLN A 204 -0.54 4.94 20.13
CA GLN A 204 -1.07 4.31 18.92
C GLN A 204 -0.11 3.22 18.41
N LEU A 205 1.19 3.49 18.39
CA LEU A 205 2.22 2.53 17.97
C LEU A 205 2.31 1.32 18.90
N LEU A 206 2.22 1.54 20.21
CA LEU A 206 2.20 0.45 21.19
C LEU A 206 0.98 -0.47 20.98
N VAL A 207 -0.22 0.10 20.86
CA VAL A 207 -1.44 -0.68 20.64
C VAL A 207 -1.39 -1.39 19.29
N ALA A 208 -0.88 -0.73 18.24
CA ALA A 208 -0.67 -1.35 16.94
C ALA A 208 0.27 -2.56 17.04
N ALA A 209 1.38 -2.45 17.76
CA ALA A 209 2.33 -3.55 17.96
C ALA A 209 1.68 -4.76 18.66
N ILE A 210 0.91 -4.50 19.72
CA ILE A 210 0.19 -5.56 20.46
C ILE A 210 -0.83 -6.24 19.55
N ILE A 211 -1.67 -5.46 18.86
CA ILE A 211 -2.69 -5.99 17.96
C ILE A 211 -2.04 -6.79 16.81
N SER A 212 -0.99 -6.27 16.19
CA SER A 212 -0.24 -6.96 15.14
C SER A 212 0.39 -8.26 15.64
N ALA A 213 0.94 -8.29 16.85
CA ALA A 213 1.47 -9.52 17.45
C ALA A 213 0.36 -10.55 17.67
N CYS A 214 -0.79 -10.14 18.22
CA CYS A 214 -1.94 -11.02 18.40
C CYS A 214 -2.45 -11.60 17.07
N TYR A 215 -2.60 -10.76 16.04
CA TYR A 215 -2.99 -11.23 14.70
C TYR A 215 -1.93 -12.11 14.05
N GLY A 216 -0.64 -11.85 14.28
CA GLY A 216 0.44 -12.72 13.83
C GLY A 216 0.34 -14.12 14.43
N LEU A 217 0.10 -14.22 15.75
CA LEU A 217 -0.14 -15.49 16.43
C LEU A 217 -1.40 -16.19 15.90
N LEU A 218 -2.48 -15.44 15.74
CA LEU A 218 -3.73 -15.96 15.17
C LEU A 218 -3.48 -16.54 13.77
N MET A 219 -2.79 -15.79 12.88
CA MET A 219 -2.46 -16.24 11.53
C MET A 219 -1.60 -17.51 11.52
N MET A 220 -0.70 -17.70 12.47
CA MET A 220 0.03 -18.98 12.58
C MET A 220 -0.89 -20.14 12.93
N ALA A 221 -1.85 -19.95 13.85
CA ALA A 221 -2.86 -20.96 14.17
C ALA A 221 -3.77 -21.26 12.96
N VAL A 222 -4.14 -20.23 12.20
CA VAL A 222 -4.88 -20.35 10.94
C VAL A 222 -4.13 -21.22 9.93
N VAL A 223 -2.84 -20.96 9.70
CA VAL A 223 -2.03 -21.75 8.75
C VAL A 223 -2.01 -23.23 9.15
N ILE A 224 -1.83 -23.52 10.44
CA ILE A 224 -1.87 -24.90 10.95
C ILE A 224 -3.25 -25.53 10.73
N GLY A 225 -4.33 -24.79 11.01
CA GLY A 225 -5.70 -25.22 10.76
C GLY A 225 -5.98 -25.55 9.30
N VAL A 226 -5.52 -24.70 8.38
CA VAL A 226 -5.65 -24.92 6.95
C VAL A 226 -4.88 -26.17 6.53
N VAL A 227 -3.68 -26.40 7.06
CA VAL A 227 -2.91 -27.63 6.79
C VAL A 227 -3.66 -28.87 7.28
N MET A 228 -4.21 -28.86 8.50
CA MET A 228 -5.01 -29.98 9.01
C MET A 228 -6.25 -30.23 8.15
N GLN A 229 -6.95 -29.16 7.74
CA GLN A 229 -8.13 -29.28 6.90
C GLN A 229 -7.82 -29.83 5.50
N ILE A 230 -6.67 -29.47 4.91
CA ILE A 230 -6.20 -30.08 3.65
C ILE A 230 -5.96 -31.58 3.83
N MET A 231 -5.45 -32.02 4.99
CA MET A 231 -5.19 -33.43 5.27
C MET A 231 -6.48 -34.24 5.45
N GLU A 232 -7.54 -33.64 6.01
CA GLU A 232 -8.81 -34.31 6.28
C GLU A 232 -9.78 -34.25 5.09
N ASP A 233 -10.03 -33.05 4.55
CA ASP A 233 -11.05 -32.80 3.51
C ASP A 233 -10.46 -32.76 2.09
N GLY A 234 -9.13 -32.84 1.96
CA GLY A 234 -8.41 -32.74 0.70
C GLY A 234 -8.19 -31.30 0.21
N PHE A 235 -7.37 -31.14 -0.83
CA PHE A 235 -6.96 -29.84 -1.36
C PHE A 235 -8.13 -29.00 -1.92
N MET A 236 -9.22 -29.63 -2.31
CA MET A 236 -10.41 -28.99 -2.91
C MET A 236 -11.46 -28.57 -1.87
N ALA A 237 -11.14 -28.64 -0.58
CA ALA A 237 -12.04 -28.13 0.44
C ALA A 237 -12.18 -26.59 0.32
N PRO A 238 -13.36 -26.02 0.62
CA PRO A 238 -13.62 -24.59 0.44
C PRO A 238 -12.66 -23.66 1.19
N SER A 239 -12.25 -24.02 2.42
CA SER A 239 -11.38 -23.17 3.24
C SER A 239 -9.92 -23.14 2.73
N PRO A 240 -9.28 -24.27 2.40
CA PRO A 240 -7.99 -24.27 1.69
C PRO A 240 -8.04 -23.56 0.34
N LEU A 241 -9.07 -23.80 -0.47
CA LEU A 241 -9.24 -23.10 -1.75
C LEU A 241 -9.34 -21.59 -1.56
N PHE A 242 -10.12 -21.13 -0.58
CA PHE A 242 -10.22 -19.70 -0.26
C PHE A 242 -8.88 -19.12 0.20
N PHE A 243 -8.10 -19.88 0.98
CA PHE A 243 -6.76 -19.46 1.41
C PHE A 243 -5.78 -19.38 0.23
N PHE A 244 -5.75 -20.38 -0.66
CA PHE A 244 -4.82 -20.42 -1.81
C PHE A 244 -5.19 -19.47 -2.96
N LEU A 245 -6.47 -19.16 -3.14
CA LEU A 245 -6.92 -18.23 -4.18
C LEU A 245 -6.67 -16.75 -3.80
N MET A 246 -6.53 -16.47 -2.50
CA MET A 246 -6.37 -15.11 -1.97
C MET A 246 -4.98 -14.81 -1.41
N ALA A 247 -4.14 -15.83 -1.22
CA ALA A 247 -2.71 -15.71 -0.88
C ALA A 247 -1.86 -15.43 -2.13
#